data_AF-A0A317PF83-F1
#
_entry.id   AF-A0A317PF83-F1
#
_cell.length_a   1.000
_cell.length_b   1.000
_cell.length_c   1.000
_cell.angle_alpha   90.00
_cell.angle_beta   90.00
_cell.angle_gamma   90.00
#
_symmetry.space_group_name_H-M   'P 1'
#
loop_
_entity.id
_entity.type
_entity.pdbx_description
1 polymer ?
#
loop_
_entity_poly.entity_id
_entity_poly.type
_entity_poly.pdbx_seq_one_letter_code
_entity_poly.pdbx_strand_id
1 'polypeptide(L)'
;MSEPFVAEIRMIGFTFAPRGWAYCDGQILAIGQNQALFSILGVNYGGNGTTTFGLPDLRGRTPIHSDQTYSLAARSGFETVTLTSAEIPLHSHAVRASSLAGVQPAAQSALLGAAAIYRDPEPATSTAMRPGTISNAGGSQPHSNMQPYLTLGFVIALQGVFPSRN
;
A
#
# COMPACT_ATOMS: atom_id res chain seq x y z
N MET A 1 -22.68 31.97 4.19
CA MET A 1 -21.47 31.13 4.11
C MET A 1 -20.41 31.96 3.40
N SER A 2 -19.15 31.92 3.86
CA SER A 2 -18.05 32.57 3.14
C SER A 2 -17.87 31.91 1.77
N GLU A 3 -17.62 32.70 0.74
CA GLU A 3 -17.22 32.18 -0.57
C GLU A 3 -15.96 31.32 -0.44
N PRO A 4 -15.89 30.16 -1.12
CA PRO A 4 -14.68 29.33 -1.12
C PRO A 4 -13.56 30.01 -1.91
N PHE A 5 -12.32 29.58 -1.69
CA PHE A 5 -11.26 29.91 -2.64
C PHE A 5 -11.36 29.03 -3.88
N VAL A 6 -11.00 29.58 -5.05
CA VAL A 6 -10.85 28.77 -6.27
C VAL A 6 -9.79 27.69 -6.00
N ALA A 7 -10.02 26.46 -6.49
CA ALA A 7 -9.20 25.27 -6.22
C ALA A 7 -9.22 24.76 -4.77
N GLU A 8 -10.06 25.30 -3.89
CA GLU A 8 -10.26 24.73 -2.55
C GLU A 8 -10.88 23.32 -2.65
N ILE A 9 -10.28 22.35 -1.96
CA ILE A 9 -10.78 20.97 -1.88
C ILE A 9 -11.50 20.77 -0.55
N ARG A 10 -12.69 20.15 -0.58
CA ARG A 10 -13.46 19.80 0.62
C ARG A 10 -13.91 18.34 0.58
N MET A 11 -13.98 17.74 1.78
CA MET A 11 -14.69 16.49 2.00
C MET A 11 -16.18 16.75 2.13
N ILE A 12 -16.99 15.87 1.54
CA ILE A 12 -18.45 15.95 1.56
C ILE A 12 -19.06 14.60 1.95
N GLY A 13 -20.15 14.66 2.72
CA GLY A 13 -20.94 13.48 3.11
C GLY A 13 -22.16 13.23 2.22
N PHE A 14 -22.41 14.06 1.22
CA PHE A 14 -23.53 13.94 0.27
C PHE A 14 -23.06 13.44 -1.10
N THR A 15 -24.01 13.02 -1.95
CA THR A 15 -23.76 12.22 -3.16
C THR A 15 -23.81 13.02 -4.47
N PHE A 16 -23.65 14.35 -4.42
CA PHE A 16 -23.57 15.18 -5.62
C PHE A 16 -22.56 16.32 -5.44
N ALA A 17 -21.94 16.81 -6.51
CA ALA A 17 -21.15 18.03 -6.46
C ALA A 17 -22.09 19.26 -6.53
N PRO A 18 -22.05 20.20 -5.56
CA PRO A 18 -22.89 21.39 -5.60
C PRO A 18 -22.54 22.28 -6.80
N ARG A 19 -23.44 23.19 -7.19
CA ARG A 19 -23.15 24.15 -8.25
C ARG A 19 -21.89 24.95 -7.94
N GLY A 20 -21.00 25.09 -8.93
CA GLY A 20 -19.70 25.76 -8.77
C GLY A 20 -18.60 24.85 -8.21
N TRP A 21 -18.89 23.56 -8.00
CA TRP A 21 -17.93 22.54 -7.59
C TRP A 21 -17.92 21.39 -8.60
N ALA A 22 -16.82 20.65 -8.63
CA ALA A 22 -16.70 19.38 -9.34
C ALA A 22 -16.12 18.32 -8.41
N TYR A 23 -16.36 17.05 -8.71
CA TYR A 23 -15.68 15.95 -8.04
C TYR A 23 -14.20 15.93 -8.37
N CYS A 24 -13.38 15.53 -7.40
CA CYS A 24 -11.96 15.23 -7.60
C CYS A 24 -11.80 13.83 -8.24
N ASP A 25 -12.31 13.66 -9.46
CA ASP A 25 -12.34 12.38 -10.19
C ASP A 25 -11.38 12.35 -11.40
N GLY A 26 -10.43 13.29 -11.48
CA GLY A 26 -9.46 13.34 -12.59
C GLY A 26 -10.01 13.89 -13.91
N GLN A 27 -11.14 14.61 -13.88
CA GLN A 27 -11.76 15.14 -15.10
C GLN A 27 -10.84 16.14 -15.82
N ILE A 28 -10.81 16.08 -17.16
CA ILE A 28 -10.16 17.07 -18.02
C ILE A 28 -11.13 18.20 -18.34
N LEU A 29 -10.71 19.44 -18.13
CA LEU A 29 -11.48 20.66 -18.35
C LEU A 29 -10.82 21.57 -19.40
N ALA A 30 -11.64 22.35 -20.08
CA ALA A 30 -11.16 23.37 -21.01
C ALA A 30 -10.63 24.60 -20.26
N ILE A 31 -9.43 25.05 -20.63
CA ILE A 31 -8.78 26.24 -20.04
C ILE A 31 -9.61 27.50 -20.33
N GLY A 32 -10.18 27.63 -21.52
CA GLY A 32 -10.92 28.83 -21.95
C GLY A 32 -12.11 29.20 -21.05
N GLN A 33 -12.71 28.22 -20.36
CA GLN A 33 -13.84 28.43 -19.44
C GLN A 33 -13.41 28.44 -17.96
N ASN A 34 -12.17 28.05 -17.65
CA ASN A 34 -11.69 27.82 -16.29
C ASN A 34 -10.30 28.44 -16.06
N GLN A 35 -10.06 29.64 -16.61
CA GLN A 35 -8.75 30.29 -16.60
C GLN A 35 -8.20 30.50 -15.18
N ALA A 36 -9.05 30.94 -14.24
CA ALA A 36 -8.67 31.13 -12.84
C ALA A 36 -8.21 29.81 -12.20
N LEU A 37 -8.96 28.72 -12.40
CA LEU A 37 -8.61 27.40 -11.87
C LEU A 37 -7.32 26.86 -12.50
N PHE A 38 -7.16 27.00 -13.81
CA PHE A 38 -5.95 26.59 -14.52
C PHE A 38 -4.70 27.34 -14.03
N SER A 39 -4.81 28.64 -13.74
CA SER A 39 -3.67 29.42 -13.24
C SER A 39 -3.14 28.94 -11.88
N ILE A 40 -3.98 28.22 -11.12
CA ILE A 40 -3.61 27.64 -9.82
C ILE A 40 -3.10 26.20 -10.00
N LEU A 41 -3.86 25.35 -10.71
CA LEU A 41 -3.56 23.93 -10.82
C LEU A 41 -2.50 23.61 -11.88
N GLY A 42 -2.36 24.45 -12.90
CA GLY A 42 -1.53 24.20 -14.08
C GLY A 42 -1.89 22.87 -14.74
N VAL A 43 -0.86 22.11 -15.13
CA VAL A 43 -0.99 20.77 -15.73
C VAL A 43 -0.66 19.64 -14.75
N ASN A 44 -0.58 19.94 -13.45
CA ASN A 44 -0.13 18.99 -12.42
C ASN A 44 -0.96 17.70 -12.40
N TYR A 45 -2.23 17.78 -12.79
CA TYR A 45 -3.16 16.65 -12.80
C TYR A 45 -3.57 16.20 -14.22
N GLY A 46 -2.85 16.63 -15.25
CA GLY A 46 -3.05 16.24 -16.64
C GLY A 46 -3.53 17.36 -17.57
N GLY A 47 -3.98 16.96 -18.77
CA GLY A 47 -4.29 17.87 -19.88
C GLY A 47 -3.05 18.27 -20.68
N ASN A 48 -3.24 19.12 -21.69
CA ASN A 48 -2.18 19.53 -22.61
C ASN A 48 -1.54 20.89 -22.28
N GLY A 49 -2.08 21.63 -21.30
CA GLY A 49 -1.58 22.94 -20.87
C GLY A 49 -1.82 24.08 -21.84
N THR A 50 -2.44 23.83 -22.99
CA THR A 50 -2.73 24.84 -24.02
C THR A 50 -4.22 25.07 -24.18
N THR A 51 -5.01 23.99 -24.29
CA THR A 51 -6.48 24.05 -24.37
C THR A 51 -7.15 23.37 -23.20
N THR A 52 -6.46 22.47 -22.48
CA THR A 52 -7.02 21.64 -21.41
C THR A 52 -6.08 21.44 -20.23
N PHE A 53 -6.66 21.16 -19.07
CA PHE A 53 -5.97 20.78 -17.84
C PHE A 53 -6.80 19.76 -17.06
N GLY A 54 -6.18 19.03 -16.13
CA GLY A 54 -6.86 18.05 -15.29
C GLY A 54 -7.20 18.55 -13.88
N LEU A 55 -8.26 17.99 -13.31
CA LEU A 55 -8.55 18.05 -11.87
C LEU A 55 -7.80 16.93 -11.13
N PRO A 56 -7.60 17.04 -9.80
CA PRO A 56 -7.11 15.93 -8.99
C PRO A 56 -8.03 14.70 -9.11
N ASP A 57 -7.44 13.51 -9.02
CA ASP A 57 -8.16 12.24 -8.87
C ASP A 57 -7.87 11.70 -7.47
N LEU A 58 -8.86 11.76 -6.57
CA LEU A 58 -8.77 11.32 -5.17
C LEU A 58 -9.55 10.03 -4.90
N ARG A 59 -10.09 9.38 -5.94
CA ARG A 59 -10.79 8.11 -5.78
C ARG A 59 -9.82 7.03 -5.32
N GLY A 60 -10.16 6.37 -4.21
CA GLY A 60 -9.32 5.33 -3.60
C GLY A 60 -8.00 5.84 -3.00
N ARG A 61 -7.87 7.16 -2.76
CA ARG A 61 -6.61 7.76 -2.29
C ARG A 61 -6.76 8.47 -0.96
N THR A 62 -5.71 8.38 -0.16
CA THR A 62 -5.54 9.20 1.06
C THR A 62 -4.68 10.41 0.72
N PRO A 63 -5.20 11.65 0.81
CA PRO A 63 -4.38 12.85 0.61
C PRO A 63 -3.29 12.96 1.68
N ILE A 64 -2.09 13.36 1.27
CA ILE A 64 -0.99 13.73 2.17
C ILE A 64 -0.48 15.13 1.82
N HIS A 65 0.11 15.83 2.79
CA HIS A 65 0.67 17.16 2.56
C HIS A 65 1.88 17.07 1.61
N SER A 66 2.01 18.04 0.71
CA SER A 66 3.14 18.11 -0.20
C SER A 66 4.39 18.65 0.51
N ASP A 67 5.54 18.03 0.26
CA ASP A 67 6.84 18.53 0.69
C ASP A 67 7.92 18.23 -0.38
N GLN A 68 9.20 18.31 -0.02
CA GLN A 68 10.30 18.02 -0.94
C GLN A 68 10.36 16.55 -1.39
N THR A 69 9.88 15.62 -0.54
CA THR A 69 9.85 14.18 -0.81
C THR A 69 8.57 13.80 -1.55
N TYR A 70 7.44 14.35 -1.11
CA TYR A 70 6.11 14.14 -1.67
C TYR A 70 5.71 15.36 -2.48
N SER A 71 6.17 15.41 -3.72
CA SER A 71 5.82 16.51 -4.62
C SER A 71 4.32 16.57 -4.88
N LEU A 72 3.81 17.78 -5.11
CA LEU A 72 2.39 18.00 -5.41
C LEU A 72 1.97 17.14 -6.61
N ALA A 73 0.79 16.53 -6.52
CA ALA A 73 0.21 15.61 -7.53
C ALA A 73 0.96 14.29 -7.74
N ALA A 74 2.05 14.01 -7.01
CA ALA A 74 2.66 12.68 -7.01
C ALA A 74 1.70 11.62 -6.46
N ARG A 75 1.80 10.41 -6.99
CA ARG A 75 0.94 9.27 -6.64
C ARG A 75 1.81 8.10 -6.25
N SER A 76 1.56 7.53 -5.07
CA SER A 76 2.28 6.38 -4.52
C SER A 76 1.35 5.56 -3.61
N GLY A 77 1.84 4.44 -3.09
CA GLY A 77 1.12 3.53 -2.21
C GLY A 77 0.50 2.34 -2.93
N PHE A 78 0.10 1.34 -2.14
CA PHE A 78 -0.53 0.09 -2.59
C PHE A 78 -1.67 -0.28 -1.63
N GLU A 79 -2.86 -0.65 -2.14
CA GLU A 79 -3.97 -1.14 -1.29
C GLU A 79 -3.71 -2.55 -0.74
N THR A 80 -2.91 -3.35 -1.43
CA THR A 80 -2.53 -4.71 -1.02
C THR A 80 -1.03 -4.92 -1.17
N VAL A 81 -0.41 -5.60 -0.21
CA VAL A 81 1.03 -5.91 -0.22
C VAL A 81 1.23 -7.41 0.00
N THR A 82 2.11 -8.01 -0.80
CA THR A 82 2.60 -9.37 -0.57
C THR A 82 3.95 -9.30 0.13
N LEU A 83 4.03 -9.83 1.35
CA LEU A 83 5.28 -9.87 2.09
C LEU A 83 6.28 -10.80 1.41
N THR A 84 7.43 -10.24 1.07
CA THR A 84 8.62 -10.93 0.60
C THR A 84 9.54 -11.28 1.77
N SER A 85 10.53 -12.14 1.56
CA SER A 85 11.51 -12.45 2.63
C SER A 85 12.32 -11.23 3.07
N ALA A 86 12.43 -10.19 2.23
CA ALA A 86 13.12 -8.95 2.55
C ALA A 86 12.32 -8.05 3.51
N GLU A 87 11.00 -8.25 3.59
CA GLU A 87 10.09 -7.47 4.44
C GLU A 87 9.81 -8.13 5.79
N ILE A 88 10.39 -9.32 6.02
CA ILE A 88 10.31 -10.03 7.30
C ILE A 88 11.69 -10.02 7.97
N PRO A 89 11.80 -9.69 9.27
CA PRO A 89 13.06 -9.76 9.98
C PRO A 89 13.75 -11.11 9.81
N LEU A 90 15.09 -11.09 9.72
CA LEU A 90 15.88 -12.30 9.65
C LEU A 90 15.58 -13.17 10.89
N HIS A 91 15.12 -14.38 10.64
CA HIS A 91 14.84 -15.36 11.66
C HIS A 91 15.31 -16.74 11.20
N SER A 92 15.45 -17.66 12.14
CA SER A 92 15.81 -19.04 11.84
C SER A 92 14.98 -19.98 12.70
N HIS A 93 14.81 -21.20 12.21
CA HIS A 93 14.19 -22.28 12.97
C HIS A 93 15.27 -23.32 13.26
N ALA A 94 15.58 -23.50 14.54
CA ALA A 94 16.47 -24.56 14.97
C ALA A 94 15.68 -25.87 15.10
N VAL A 95 16.05 -26.90 14.34
CA VAL A 95 15.55 -28.25 14.57
C VAL A 95 16.24 -28.83 15.80
N ARG A 96 15.45 -29.31 16.76
CA ARG A 96 15.97 -30.03 17.93
C ARG A 96 15.92 -31.53 17.67
N ALA A 97 17.01 -32.21 17.95
CA ALA A 97 17.14 -33.66 17.84
C ALA A 97 17.81 -34.22 19.10
N SER A 98 17.62 -35.51 19.34
CA SER A 98 18.23 -36.28 20.41
C SER A 98 19.23 -37.27 19.83
N SER A 99 20.36 -37.45 20.52
CA SER A 99 21.33 -38.52 20.21
C SER A 99 20.87 -39.89 20.70
N LEU A 100 19.81 -39.96 21.52
CA LEU A 100 19.22 -41.22 21.95
C LEU A 100 18.49 -41.91 20.79
N ALA A 101 18.46 -43.24 20.82
CA ALA A 101 17.73 -44.03 19.85
C ALA A 101 16.23 -43.68 19.85
N GLY A 102 15.65 -43.50 18.66
CA GLY A 102 14.22 -43.28 18.51
C GLY A 102 13.45 -44.52 18.98
N VAL A 103 12.51 -44.33 19.92
CA VAL A 103 11.71 -45.41 20.51
C VAL A 103 10.34 -45.58 19.87
N GLN A 104 9.88 -44.59 19.10
CA GLN A 104 8.56 -44.58 18.45
C GLN A 104 8.65 -43.85 17.09
N PRO A 105 7.97 -44.33 16.04
CA PRO A 105 7.89 -43.64 14.75
C PRO A 105 6.77 -42.57 14.74
N ALA A 106 6.74 -41.71 15.77
CA ALA A 106 5.74 -40.65 15.90
C ALA A 106 6.42 -39.29 16.12
N ALA A 107 5.94 -38.25 15.43
CA ALA A 107 6.50 -36.90 15.51
C ALA A 107 5.77 -35.97 16.48
N GLN A 108 4.59 -36.36 16.97
CA GLN A 108 3.78 -35.50 17.85
C GLN A 108 4.33 -35.55 19.27
N SER A 109 4.71 -34.37 19.80
CA SER A 109 5.32 -34.22 21.12
C SER A 109 6.61 -35.03 21.33
N ALA A 110 7.35 -35.33 20.25
CA ALA A 110 8.60 -36.07 20.28
C ALA A 110 9.72 -35.30 19.56
N LEU A 111 10.98 -35.56 19.95
CA LEU A 111 12.16 -35.09 19.23
C LEU A 111 12.58 -36.12 18.18
N LEU A 112 13.22 -35.66 17.10
CA LEU A 112 13.91 -36.55 16.17
C LEU A 112 15.02 -37.30 16.94
N GLY A 113 14.96 -38.62 16.97
CA GLY A 113 15.96 -39.48 17.61
C GLY A 113 16.92 -40.11 16.61
N ALA A 114 18.03 -40.67 17.11
CA ALA A 114 18.95 -41.44 16.28
C ALA A 114 18.29 -42.73 15.77
N ALA A 115 18.54 -43.07 14.50
CA ALA A 115 18.08 -44.33 13.91
C ALA A 115 19.24 -45.34 13.84
N ALA A 116 19.19 -46.43 14.61
CA ALA A 116 20.19 -47.49 14.62
C ALA A 116 19.62 -48.77 13.99
N ILE A 117 19.24 -48.72 12.71
CA ILE A 117 18.71 -49.88 11.99
C ILE A 117 19.89 -50.54 11.25
N TYR A 118 20.35 -51.68 11.77
CA TYR A 118 21.42 -52.53 11.20
C TYR A 118 22.78 -51.83 10.97
N ARG A 119 23.23 -50.99 11.89
CA ARG A 119 24.56 -50.35 11.83
C ARG A 119 25.16 -50.14 13.22
N ASP A 120 26.48 -50.14 13.29
CA ASP A 120 27.25 -49.77 14.48
C ASP A 120 27.04 -48.29 14.85
N PRO A 121 27.21 -47.89 16.12
CA PRO A 121 27.13 -46.50 16.53
C PRO A 121 28.15 -45.63 15.79
N GLU A 122 27.67 -44.72 14.93
CA GLU A 122 28.52 -43.75 14.22
C GLU A 122 28.92 -42.59 15.15
N PRO A 123 30.13 -42.00 15.01
CA PRO A 123 30.54 -40.80 15.73
C PRO A 123 29.57 -39.64 15.51
N ALA A 124 29.51 -38.67 16.44
CA ALA A 124 28.63 -37.50 16.41
C ALA A 124 29.00 -36.49 15.30
N THR A 125 29.02 -36.94 14.05
CA THR A 125 29.20 -36.13 12.85
C THR A 125 27.84 -35.65 12.35
N SER A 126 27.77 -34.38 11.94
CA SER A 126 26.53 -33.80 11.42
C SER A 126 26.10 -34.53 10.14
N THR A 127 25.00 -35.29 10.21
CA THR A 127 24.39 -35.92 9.05
C THR A 127 23.38 -34.97 8.41
N ALA A 128 23.35 -34.88 7.08
CA ALA A 128 22.33 -34.10 6.38
C ALA A 128 20.92 -34.64 6.66
N MET A 129 19.99 -33.76 7.05
CA MET A 129 18.58 -34.12 7.22
C MET A 129 17.95 -34.51 5.88
N ARG A 130 16.93 -35.38 5.92
CA ARG A 130 16.16 -35.72 4.71
C ARG A 130 15.54 -34.44 4.12
N PRO A 131 15.61 -34.22 2.80
CA PRO A 131 14.90 -33.10 2.16
C PRO A 131 13.41 -33.13 2.52
N GLY A 132 12.85 -31.98 2.92
CA GLY A 132 11.47 -31.87 3.40
C GLY A 132 11.26 -32.10 4.90
N THR A 133 12.32 -32.33 5.68
CA THR A 133 12.24 -32.33 7.16
C THR A 133 11.91 -30.93 7.69
N ILE A 134 12.34 -29.89 6.98
CA ILE A 134 11.91 -28.50 7.13
C ILE A 134 11.34 -28.07 5.79
N SER A 135 10.18 -27.45 5.80
CA SER A 135 9.58 -26.81 4.62
C SER A 135 9.38 -25.33 4.91
N ASN A 136 9.42 -24.52 3.85
CA ASN A 136 8.96 -23.14 3.96
C ASN A 136 7.46 -23.14 4.24
N ALA A 137 7.03 -22.23 5.12
CA ALA A 137 5.61 -21.96 5.37
C ALA A 137 5.28 -20.56 4.83
N GLY A 138 4.04 -20.38 4.38
CA GLY A 138 3.55 -19.16 3.74
C GLY A 138 3.18 -19.38 2.27
N GLY A 139 2.09 -18.75 1.83
CA GLY A 139 1.54 -18.92 0.47
C GLY A 139 1.79 -17.75 -0.48
N SER A 140 2.66 -16.80 -0.08
CA SER A 140 2.90 -15.54 -0.80
C SER A 140 1.60 -14.82 -1.21
N GLN A 141 0.56 -14.91 -0.39
CA GLN A 141 -0.70 -14.25 -0.65
C GLN A 141 -0.62 -12.80 -0.16
N PRO A 142 -1.16 -11.85 -0.93
CA PRO A 142 -1.23 -10.46 -0.49
C PRO A 142 -2.16 -10.33 0.73
N HIS A 143 -1.84 -9.38 1.59
CA HIS A 143 -2.75 -8.91 2.63
C HIS A 143 -3.22 -7.49 2.33
N SER A 144 -4.35 -7.10 2.93
CA SER A 144 -4.80 -5.71 2.90
C SER A 144 -3.76 -4.82 3.58
N ASN A 145 -3.40 -3.72 2.93
CA ASN A 145 -2.53 -2.67 3.46
C ASN A 145 -3.31 -1.38 3.73
N MET A 146 -4.65 -1.42 3.64
CA MET A 146 -5.49 -0.28 3.94
C MET A 146 -5.74 -0.18 5.45
N GLN A 147 -5.48 1.00 6.01
CA GLN A 147 -5.93 1.38 7.36
C GLN A 147 -7.47 1.38 7.43
N PRO A 148 -8.09 1.29 8.63
CA PRO A 148 -9.54 1.48 8.77
C PRO A 148 -10.00 2.80 8.11
N TYR A 149 -11.07 2.74 7.32
CA TYR A 149 -11.52 3.88 6.51
C TYR A 149 -13.04 4.08 6.53
N LEU A 150 -13.43 5.32 6.27
CA LEU A 150 -14.80 5.72 5.94
C LEU A 150 -14.77 6.47 4.60
N THR A 151 -15.61 6.06 3.67
CA THR A 151 -15.64 6.64 2.32
C THR A 151 -16.47 7.93 2.30
N LEU A 152 -15.83 9.03 1.92
CA LEU A 152 -16.46 10.34 1.69
C LEU A 152 -16.15 10.82 0.27
N GLY A 153 -16.96 11.75 -0.24
CA GLY A 153 -16.68 12.41 -1.51
C GLY A 153 -15.68 13.54 -1.34
N PHE A 154 -14.88 13.80 -2.37
CA PHE A 154 -14.03 14.99 -2.45
C PHE A 154 -14.47 15.87 -3.61
N VAL A 155 -14.64 17.16 -3.34
CA VAL A 155 -14.99 18.16 -4.36
C VAL A 155 -14.01 19.31 -4.35
N ILE A 156 -13.84 19.93 -5.51
CA ILE A 156 -13.00 21.11 -5.74
C ILE A 156 -13.84 22.28 -6.24
N ALA A 157 -13.61 23.47 -5.70
CA ALA A 157 -14.29 24.69 -6.11
C ALA A 157 -13.79 25.14 -7.51
N LEU A 158 -14.70 25.15 -8.48
CA LEU A 158 -14.47 25.68 -9.82
C LEU A 158 -14.58 27.22 -9.86
N GLN A 159 -15.32 27.79 -8.91
CA GLN A 159 -15.62 29.21 -8.79
C GLN A 159 -15.47 29.64 -7.33
N GLY A 160 -15.03 30.88 -7.09
CA GLY A 160 -14.77 31.40 -5.75
C GLY A 160 -13.83 32.61 -5.78
N VAL A 161 -13.33 32.98 -4.60
CA VAL A 161 -12.33 34.04 -4.45
C VAL A 161 -10.97 33.52 -4.93
N PHE A 162 -10.26 34.31 -5.74
CA PHE A 162 -8.91 33.95 -6.15
C PHE A 162 -7.93 34.09 -4.97
N PRO A 163 -7.14 33.06 -4.63
CA PRO A 163 -6.18 33.15 -3.51
C PRO A 163 -4.99 34.03 -3.90
N SER A 164 -4.93 35.27 -3.39
CA SER A 164 -3.80 36.17 -3.61
C SER A 164 -2.57 35.69 -2.85
N ARG A 165 -1.40 35.69 -3.51
CA ARG A 165 -0.11 35.46 -2.86
C ARG A 165 0.36 36.82 -2.33
N ASN A 166 0.42 36.98 -1.01
CA ASN A 166 0.99 38.16 -0.36
C ASN A 166 2.51 38.07 -0.31
#